data_AF-X1A444-F1
#
_entry.id   AF-X1A444-F1
#
_cell.length_a   1.000
_cell.length_b   1.000
_cell.length_c   1.000
_cell.angle_alpha   90.00
_cell.angle_beta   90.00
_cell.angle_gamma   90.00
#
_symmetry.space_group_name_H-M   'P 1'
#
loop_
_entity.id
_entity.type
_entity.pdbx_description
1 polymer ?
#
loop_
_entity_poly.entity_id
_entity_poly.type
_entity_poly.pdbx_seq_one_letter_code
_entity_poly.pdbx_strand_id
1 'polypeptide(L)'
;VEIPFVFGTIGKTGVEWFYGAGKEAELLSKRMMKTWLSFAYNGNPNNELIPEWKGYDIKDRITMIMGKDFKSVNAPLEEQRILWDEIYLKF
;
A
#
# COMPACT_ATOMS: atom_id res chain seq x y z
N VAL A 1 5.67 8.18 2.10
CA VAL A 1 6.30 7.63 3.32
C VAL A 1 5.28 6.78 4.05
N GLU A 2 5.66 5.55 4.38
CA GLU A 2 4.77 4.49 4.88
C GLU A 2 5.20 3.95 6.26
N ILE A 3 6.49 4.07 6.62
CA ILE A 3 7.07 3.54 7.86
C ILE A 3 6.22 3.81 9.11
N PRO A 4 5.79 5.05 9.42
CA PRO A 4 5.03 5.32 10.64
C PRO A 4 3.70 4.60 10.72
N PHE A 5 3.08 4.34 9.56
CA PHE A 5 1.82 3.62 9.45
C PHE A 5 1.99 2.13 9.71
N VAL A 6 3.07 1.55 9.17
CA VAL A 6 3.43 0.13 9.36
C VAL A 6 3.76 -0.19 10.81
N PHE A 7 4.40 0.75 11.54
CA PHE A 7 4.81 0.54 12.92
C PHE A 7 3.83 1.09 13.98
N GLY A 8 2.71 1.70 13.56
CA GLY A 8 1.73 2.24 14.51
C GLY A 8 2.28 3.38 15.37
N THR A 9 3.16 4.21 14.79
CA THR A 9 3.80 5.34 15.47
C THR A 9 3.17 6.69 15.14
N ILE A 10 2.01 6.69 14.47
CA ILE A 10 1.21 7.89 14.22
C ILE A 10 0.86 8.56 15.55
N GLY A 11 1.17 9.85 15.68
CA GLY A 11 0.89 10.64 16.89
C GLY A 11 1.89 10.44 18.04
N LYS A 12 2.96 9.66 17.83
CA LYS A 12 3.95 9.32 18.89
C LYS A 12 5.32 9.96 18.69
N THR A 13 5.56 10.59 17.54
CA THR A 13 6.91 11.01 17.14
C THR A 13 7.07 12.53 17.03
N GLY A 14 5.98 13.31 17.14
CA GLY A 14 6.05 14.78 17.04
C GLY A 14 6.39 15.29 15.63
N VAL A 15 6.28 14.43 14.61
CA VAL A 15 6.54 14.75 13.19
C VAL A 15 5.31 14.52 12.32
N GLU A 16 4.12 14.67 12.91
CA GLU A 16 2.83 14.51 12.24
C GLU A 16 2.65 15.51 11.08
N TRP A 17 3.37 16.63 11.09
CA TRP A 17 3.43 17.57 9.96
C TRP A 17 3.96 16.93 8.66
N PHE A 18 4.71 15.83 8.74
CA PHE A 18 5.32 15.17 7.60
C PHE A 18 4.46 14.03 7.03
N TYR A 19 3.84 13.21 7.89
CA TYR A 19 3.06 12.04 7.47
C TYR A 19 1.54 12.20 7.69
N GLY A 20 1.09 13.33 8.23
CA GLY A 20 -0.31 13.59 8.57
C GLY A 20 -0.70 13.20 9.99
N ALA A 21 -1.88 13.63 10.42
CA ALA A 21 -2.42 13.39 11.75
C ALA A 21 -3.93 13.13 11.72
N GLY A 22 -4.46 12.70 12.86
CA GLY A 22 -5.88 12.51 13.09
C GLY A 22 -6.42 11.17 12.58
N LYS A 23 -7.76 11.05 12.60
CA LYS A 23 -8.48 9.78 12.41
C LYS A 23 -8.16 9.06 11.11
N GLU A 24 -7.95 9.80 10.01
CA GLU A 24 -7.60 9.20 8.72
C GLU A 24 -6.21 8.56 8.74
N ALA A 25 -5.23 9.20 9.37
CA ALA A 25 -3.88 8.66 9.50
C ALA A 25 -3.86 7.44 10.44
N GLU A 26 -4.61 7.50 11.54
CA GLU A 26 -4.81 6.37 12.46
C GLU A 26 -5.49 5.18 11.76
N LEU A 27 -6.52 5.44 10.96
CA LEU A 27 -7.24 4.41 10.21
C LEU A 27 -6.34 3.74 9.16
N LEU A 28 -5.57 4.54 8.41
CA LEU A 28 -4.59 4.03 7.45
C LEU A 28 -3.55 3.15 8.16
N SER A 29 -3.00 3.60 9.29
CA SER A 29 -2.04 2.83 10.08
C SER A 29 -2.63 1.51 10.56
N LYS A 30 -3.87 1.52 11.09
CA LYS A 30 -4.55 0.31 11.52
C LYS A 30 -4.73 -0.70 10.38
N ARG A 31 -5.14 -0.24 9.19
CA ARG A 31 -5.28 -1.08 7.99
C ARG A 31 -3.94 -1.67 7.56
N MET A 32 -2.88 -0.86 7.48
CA MET A 32 -1.56 -1.32 7.09
C MET A 32 -0.97 -2.34 8.07
N MET A 33 -1.05 -2.07 9.38
CA MET A 33 -0.59 -3.01 10.41
C MET A 33 -1.30 -4.35 10.34
N LYS A 34 -2.64 -4.35 10.24
CA LYS A 34 -3.43 -5.59 10.13
C LYS A 34 -3.09 -6.37 8.87
N THR A 35 -2.91 -5.66 7.75
CA THR A 35 -2.52 -6.25 6.46
C THR A 35 -1.16 -6.95 6.55
N TRP A 36 -0.16 -6.28 7.13
CA TRP A 36 1.16 -6.88 7.32
C TRP A 36 1.18 -8.00 8.35
N LEU A 37 0.38 -7.89 9.42
CA LEU A 37 0.25 -8.96 10.40
C LEU A 37 -0.39 -10.21 9.78
N SER A 38 -1.46 -10.07 9.00
CA SER A 38 -2.08 -11.19 8.28
C SER A 38 -1.09 -11.88 7.35
N PHE A 39 -0.35 -11.09 6.57
CA PHE A 39 0.68 -11.61 5.67
C PHE A 39 1.78 -12.37 6.42
N ALA A 40 2.31 -11.81 7.50
CA ALA A 40 3.33 -12.46 8.30
C ALA A 40 2.83 -13.77 8.95
N TYR A 41 1.54 -13.84 9.30
CA TYR A 41 0.95 -15.00 9.96
C TYR A 41 0.71 -16.19 9.01
N ASN A 42 0.23 -15.94 7.77
CA ASN A 42 -0.20 -17.03 6.88
C ASN A 42 0.14 -16.84 5.40
N GLY A 43 0.95 -15.84 5.05
CA GLY A 43 1.31 -15.53 3.65
C GLY A 43 0.20 -14.85 2.85
N ASN A 44 -0.96 -14.55 3.44
CA ASN A 44 -2.08 -13.88 2.80
C ASN A 44 -2.40 -12.55 3.49
N PRO A 45 -2.26 -11.39 2.81
CA PRO A 45 -2.49 -10.08 3.42
C PRO A 45 -3.98 -9.76 3.67
N ASN A 46 -4.91 -10.54 3.08
CA ASN A 46 -6.34 -10.29 3.18
C ASN A 46 -6.85 -10.33 4.62
N ASN A 47 -7.73 -9.38 4.94
CA ASN A 47 -8.36 -9.21 6.25
C ASN A 47 -9.62 -8.35 6.13
N GLU A 48 -10.38 -8.24 7.21
CA GLU A 48 -11.66 -7.54 7.28
C GLU A 48 -11.59 -6.02 7.07
N LEU A 49 -10.40 -5.41 7.09
CA LEU A 49 -10.22 -3.96 7.00
C LEU A 49 -9.82 -3.47 5.60
N ILE A 50 -9.63 -4.38 4.63
CA ILE A 50 -9.19 -4.06 3.27
C ILE A 50 -10.08 -4.75 2.23
N PRO A 51 -10.21 -4.20 1.01
CA PRO A 51 -10.82 -4.94 -0.08
C PRO A 51 -9.94 -6.14 -0.47
N GLU A 52 -10.52 -7.07 -1.23
CA GLU A 52 -9.79 -8.25 -1.71
C GLU A 52 -8.52 -7.84 -2.47
N TRP A 53 -7.38 -8.34 -1.98
CA TRP A 53 -6.09 -8.21 -2.62
C TRP A 53 -5.67 -9.58 -3.14
N LYS A 54 -5.92 -9.81 -4.43
CA LYS A 54 -5.49 -11.03 -5.10
C LYS A 54 -3.96 -11.04 -5.24
N GLY A 55 -3.40 -12.25 -5.35
CA GLY A 55 -1.98 -12.43 -5.62
C GLY A 55 -1.59 -11.73 -6.92
N TYR A 56 -0.39 -11.17 -6.95
CA TYR A 56 0.12 -10.48 -8.12
C TYR A 56 0.40 -11.48 -9.25
N ASP A 57 -0.05 -11.16 -10.46
CA ASP A 57 0.32 -11.84 -11.70
C ASP A 57 0.62 -10.80 -12.81
N ILE A 58 1.33 -11.23 -13.86
CA ILE A 58 1.78 -10.34 -14.93
C ILE A 58 0.67 -9.87 -15.88
N LYS A 59 -0.49 -10.54 -15.88
CA LYS A 59 -1.61 -10.24 -16.76
C LYS A 59 -2.45 -9.10 -16.17
N ASP A 60 -2.83 -9.23 -14.89
CA ASP A 60 -3.71 -8.27 -14.22
C ASP A 60 -2.93 -7.21 -13.44
N ARG A 61 -1.70 -7.53 -13.01
CA ARG A 61 -0.78 -6.66 -12.24
C ARG A 61 -1.48 -5.95 -11.09
N ILE A 62 -2.35 -6.68 -10.40
CA ILE A 62 -3.20 -6.11 -9.37
C ILE A 62 -2.36 -5.58 -8.21
N THR A 63 -2.58 -4.32 -7.87
CA THR A 63 -1.79 -3.58 -6.90
C THR A 63 -2.71 -2.94 -5.86
N MET A 64 -2.39 -3.14 -4.58
CA MET A 64 -3.09 -2.44 -3.50
C MET A 64 -2.56 -1.01 -3.37
N ILE A 65 -3.44 -0.04 -3.57
CA ILE A 65 -3.20 1.37 -3.30
C ILE A 65 -3.60 1.63 -1.84
N MET A 66 -2.61 1.94 -1.00
CA MET A 66 -2.80 2.23 0.43
C MET A 66 -2.67 3.74 0.67
N GLY A 67 -3.80 4.42 0.90
CA GLY A 67 -3.83 5.85 1.22
C GLY A 67 -5.19 6.26 1.77
N LYS A 68 -5.65 7.47 1.43
CA LYS A 68 -7.03 7.91 1.72
C LYS A 68 -8.04 6.91 1.16
N ASP A 69 -7.85 6.51 -0.09
CA ASP A 69 -8.51 5.34 -0.65
C ASP A 69 -7.66 4.11 -0.34
N PHE A 70 -8.32 3.02 0.05
CA PHE A 70 -7.69 1.71 0.22
C PHE A 70 -8.32 0.78 -0.81
N LYS A 71 -7.66 0.59 -1.96
CA LYS A 71 -8.27 -0.04 -3.13
C LYS A 71 -7.31 -0.93 -3.91
N SER A 72 -7.85 -2.03 -4.42
CA SER A 72 -7.17 -2.95 -5.32
C SER A 72 -7.38 -2.46 -6.76
N VAL A 73 -6.30 -2.22 -7.51
CA VAL A 73 -6.35 -1.64 -8.85
C VAL A 73 -5.52 -2.48 -9.81
N ASN A 74 -6.08 -2.80 -10.97
CA ASN A 74 -5.35 -3.52 -12.03
C ASN A 74 -4.41 -2.55 -12.76
N ALA A 75 -3.15 -2.95 -12.90
CA ALA A 75 -2.11 -2.25 -13.67
C ALA A 75 -2.11 -0.72 -13.51
N PRO A 76 -1.99 -0.17 -12.28
CA PRO A 76 -1.89 1.28 -12.12
C PRO A 76 -0.62 1.81 -12.81
N LEU A 77 -0.75 2.92 -13.54
CA LEU A 77 0.34 3.58 -14.27
C LEU A 77 0.97 2.69 -15.37
N GLU A 78 0.17 1.87 -16.05
CA GLU A 78 0.66 0.93 -17.06
C GLU A 78 1.38 1.60 -18.24
N GLU A 79 0.87 2.74 -18.72
CA GLU A 79 1.52 3.51 -19.80
C GLU A 79 2.94 3.94 -19.40
N GLN A 80 3.11 4.42 -18.17
CA GLN A 80 4.41 4.80 -17.63
C GLN A 80 5.31 3.58 -17.46
N ARG A 81 4.77 2.45 -16.97
CA ARG A 81 5.51 1.19 -16.82
C ARG A 81 6.10 0.75 -18.16
N ILE A 82 5.28 0.75 -19.22
CA ILE A 82 5.71 0.40 -20.59
C ILE A 82 6.78 1.37 -21.09
N LEU A 83 6.56 2.68 -20.92
CA LEU A 83 7.53 3.70 -21.33
C LEU A 83 8.90 3.48 -20.67
N TRP A 84 8.95 3.15 -19.38
CA TRP A 84 10.21 2.87 -18.70
C TRP A 84 10.91 1.64 -19.27
N ASP A 85 10.18 0.55 -19.55
CA ASP A 85 10.75 -0.63 -20.22
C ASP A 85 11.39 -0.25 -21.57
N GLU A 86 10.71 0.58 -22.37
CA GLU A 86 11.24 1.04 -23.66
C GLU A 86 12.46 1.95 -23.55
N ILE A 87 12.52 2.82 -22.54
CA ILE A 87 13.68 3.69 -22.31
C ILE A 87 14.90 2.86 -21.92
N TYR A 88 14.75 1.89 -21.02
CA TYR A 88 15.85 1.03 -20.58
C TYR A 88 16.38 0.12 -21.69
N LEU A 89 15.53 -0.29 -22.66
CA LEU A 89 15.94 -1.10 -23.80
C LEU A 89 16.65 -0.30 -24.91
N LYS A 90 16.74 1.03 -24.80
CA LYS A 90 17.44 1.91 -25.75
C LYS A 90 18.87 2.26 -25.33
N PHE A 91 19.32 1.80 -24.16
CA PHE A 91 20.69 1.94 -23.65
C PHE A 91 21.33 0.55 -23.46
#